data_AF-A3LX72-F1
#
_entry.id   AF-A3LX72-F1
#
_cell.length_a   1.000
_cell.length_b   1.000
_cell.length_c   1.000
_cell.angle_alpha   90.00
_cell.angle_beta   90.00
_cell.angle_gamma   90.00
#
_symmetry.space_group_name_H-M   'P 1'
#
loop_
_entity.id
_entity.type
_entity.pdbx_description
1 polymer ?
#
loop_
_entity_poly.entity_id
_entity_poly.type
_entity_poly.pdbx_seq_one_letter_code
_entity_poly.pdbx_strand_id
1 'polypeptide(L)'
;MGPKSRIIHEQPNIENTIPASLYQAVSPERFSLEDDDKFVIYGGGNSYAIQVLQNDPSQELVVCPELESVDYSNVSLFVLNTSLIVWFNSADLGLELPYQSIILHALHTLSDDTFLYLQILSNECITSIPSGTTEFVPSIEIRIVKNDKPGNPLNDNPLLVHNSNSSIETVYEAMSKCSAFHFDSDSEDESGTYAFDSAEQTPALEIPSHWLNNNVDDVDSDEALLRNTGIADDLEIDDVDETGNVNEVAAMHVDVGYASIAGSIRKRDEDDVSIAKARRVE
;
A
#
# COMPACT_ATOMS: atom_id res chain seq x y z
N MET A 1 -10.80 -9.74 -13.93
CA MET A 1 -11.83 -9.30 -12.94
C MET A 1 -11.13 -9.17 -11.61
N GLY A 2 -10.95 -7.95 -11.12
CA GLY A 2 -10.26 -7.70 -9.85
C GLY A 2 -11.06 -8.18 -8.64
N PRO A 3 -10.44 -8.20 -7.45
CA PRO A 3 -11.14 -8.50 -6.20
C PRO A 3 -12.28 -7.51 -5.99
N LYS A 4 -13.44 -8.02 -5.55
CA LYS A 4 -14.65 -7.21 -5.32
C LYS A 4 -14.80 -6.89 -3.84
N SER A 5 -15.31 -5.69 -3.54
CA SER A 5 -15.76 -5.33 -2.20
C SER A 5 -16.86 -6.29 -1.73
N ARG A 6 -16.82 -6.67 -0.45
CA ARG A 6 -17.77 -7.64 0.13
C ARG A 6 -17.99 -7.40 1.62
N ILE A 7 -19.10 -7.94 2.12
CA ILE A 7 -19.33 -8.07 3.57
C ILE A 7 -18.58 -9.28 4.09
N ILE A 8 -17.91 -9.12 5.22
CA ILE A 8 -17.21 -10.17 5.96
C ILE A 8 -17.80 -10.30 7.37
N HIS A 9 -17.75 -11.50 7.92
CA HIS A 9 -18.27 -11.82 9.26
C HIS A 9 -17.18 -12.31 10.21
N GLU A 10 -15.92 -12.35 9.76
CA GLU A 10 -14.78 -12.70 10.59
C GLU A 10 -13.87 -11.47 10.74
N GLN A 11 -13.67 -11.02 11.97
CA GLN A 11 -12.77 -9.91 12.25
C GLN A 11 -11.31 -10.36 12.07
N PRO A 12 -10.44 -9.52 11.48
CA PRO A 12 -9.00 -9.74 11.55
C PRO A 12 -8.55 -9.93 13.00
N ASN A 13 -7.82 -11.00 13.27
CA ASN A 13 -7.38 -11.42 14.59
C ASN A 13 -5.95 -11.98 14.53
N ILE A 14 -5.38 -12.33 15.68
CA ILE A 14 -3.98 -12.80 15.77
C ILE A 14 -3.72 -14.15 15.08
N GLU A 15 -4.76 -14.93 14.81
CA GLU A 15 -4.64 -16.22 14.15
C GLU A 15 -4.55 -16.04 12.63
N ASN A 16 -5.38 -15.15 12.06
CA ASN A 16 -5.48 -14.89 10.62
C ASN A 16 -4.64 -13.70 10.11
N THR A 17 -3.91 -13.00 10.99
CA THR A 17 -3.01 -11.89 10.61
C THR A 17 -1.59 -12.01 11.12
N ILE A 18 -0.67 -11.29 10.48
CA ILE A 18 0.73 -11.10 10.89
C ILE A 18 1.11 -9.61 10.79
N PRO A 19 1.66 -8.98 11.84
CA PRO A 19 2.14 -7.60 11.74
C PRO A 19 3.23 -7.43 10.69
N ALA A 20 3.19 -6.35 9.91
CA ALA A 20 4.15 -6.07 8.85
C ALA A 20 5.62 -6.10 9.31
N SER A 21 5.91 -5.64 10.53
CA SER A 21 7.25 -5.69 11.12
C SER A 21 7.74 -7.12 11.36
N LEU A 22 6.85 -8.01 11.82
CA LEU A 22 7.17 -9.43 12.02
C LEU A 22 7.34 -10.12 10.66
N TYR A 23 6.45 -9.84 9.71
CA TYR A 23 6.53 -10.39 8.36
C TYR A 23 7.85 -10.04 7.68
N GLN A 24 8.28 -8.78 7.76
CA GLN A 24 9.58 -8.32 7.24
C GLN A 24 10.77 -8.99 7.92
N ALA A 25 10.69 -9.26 9.23
CA ALA A 25 11.77 -9.92 9.97
C ALA A 25 11.87 -11.43 9.66
N VAL A 26 10.75 -12.11 9.43
CA VAL A 26 10.70 -13.56 9.22
C VAL A 26 10.92 -13.95 7.76
N SER A 27 10.60 -13.08 6.81
CA SER A 27 10.69 -13.41 5.38
C SER A 27 11.10 -12.23 4.51
N PRO A 28 12.35 -11.72 4.66
CA PRO A 28 12.84 -10.62 3.82
C PRO A 28 12.80 -10.95 2.32
N GLU A 29 13.00 -12.21 1.93
CA GLU A 29 12.92 -12.66 0.54
C GLU A 29 11.49 -12.83 0.02
N ARG A 30 10.50 -13.08 0.90
CA ARG A 30 9.11 -13.28 0.49
C ARG A 30 8.30 -11.99 0.51
N PHE A 31 8.94 -10.83 0.69
CA PHE A 31 8.25 -9.55 0.70
C PHE A 31 7.38 -9.31 -0.55
N SER A 32 7.61 -10.05 -1.64
CA SER A 32 6.84 -10.01 -2.89
C SER A 32 5.83 -11.16 -3.10
N LEU A 33 5.75 -12.15 -2.20
CA LEU A 33 4.90 -13.33 -2.35
C LEU A 33 3.79 -13.33 -1.30
N GLU A 34 2.54 -13.35 -1.77
CA GLU A 34 1.36 -13.52 -0.92
C GLU A 34 1.54 -14.79 -0.06
N ASP A 35 1.57 -14.62 1.26
CA ASP A 35 1.52 -15.75 2.19
C ASP A 35 0.06 -16.20 2.25
N ASP A 36 -0.26 -17.31 1.59
CA ASP A 36 -1.64 -17.75 1.33
C ASP A 36 -2.49 -17.93 2.61
N ASP A 37 -1.86 -18.12 3.77
CA ASP A 37 -2.55 -18.46 5.02
C ASP A 37 -2.85 -17.25 5.92
N LYS A 38 -2.17 -16.10 5.75
CA LYS A 38 -2.30 -14.95 6.67
C LYS A 38 -2.24 -13.61 5.97
N PHE A 39 -3.09 -12.69 6.42
CA PHE A 39 -3.02 -11.29 5.98
C PHE A 39 -1.94 -10.51 6.72
N VAL A 40 -1.16 -9.73 6.00
CA VAL A 40 -0.16 -8.84 6.62
C VAL A 40 -0.85 -7.55 7.04
N ILE A 41 -0.85 -7.22 8.34
CA ILE A 41 -1.43 -5.97 8.85
C ILE A 41 -0.36 -4.88 8.92
N TYR A 42 -0.58 -3.79 8.18
CA TYR A 42 0.30 -2.62 8.11
C TYR A 42 -0.06 -1.54 9.11
N GLY A 43 -1.33 -1.50 9.53
CA GLY A 43 -1.82 -0.49 10.45
C GLY A 43 -3.31 -0.63 10.69
N GLY A 44 -3.85 0.35 11.41
CA GLY A 44 -5.25 0.36 11.80
C GLY A 44 -5.47 1.05 13.14
N GLY A 45 -6.70 1.01 13.61
CA GLY A 45 -7.05 1.52 14.93
C GLY A 45 -8.53 1.37 15.23
N ASN A 46 -8.90 1.76 16.44
CA ASN A 46 -10.27 1.75 16.92
C ASN A 46 -10.84 3.18 16.96
N SER A 47 -12.14 3.27 17.22
CA SER A 47 -12.84 4.53 17.49
C SER A 47 -12.75 5.50 16.31
N TYR A 48 -13.08 5.03 15.11
CA TYR A 48 -13.36 5.89 13.97
C TYR A 48 -14.87 6.03 13.76
N ALA A 49 -15.26 7.06 13.05
CA ALA A 49 -16.59 7.22 12.51
C ALA A 49 -16.54 7.39 10.99
N ILE A 50 -17.52 6.83 10.31
CA ILE A 50 -17.65 6.85 8.86
C ILE A 50 -18.88 7.62 8.45
N GLN A 51 -18.76 8.36 7.37
CA GLN A 51 -19.86 9.02 6.71
C GLN A 51 -19.78 8.74 5.21
N VAL A 52 -20.83 8.16 4.65
CA VAL A 52 -21.02 8.07 3.20
C VAL A 52 -21.57 9.41 2.73
N LEU A 53 -20.86 10.08 1.82
CA LEU A 53 -21.22 11.42 1.35
C LEU A 53 -22.11 11.31 0.11
N GLN A 54 -23.26 11.99 0.14
CA GLN A 54 -24.13 12.17 -1.02
C GLN A 54 -23.95 13.59 -1.57
N ASN A 55 -22.83 13.83 -2.25
CA ASN A 55 -22.48 15.15 -2.76
C ASN A 55 -23.13 15.46 -4.11
N ASP A 56 -23.41 14.44 -4.92
CA ASP A 56 -24.06 14.58 -6.22
C ASP A 56 -25.58 14.34 -6.13
N PRO A 57 -26.43 15.37 -6.28
CA PRO A 57 -27.88 15.21 -6.24
C PRO A 57 -28.43 14.42 -7.44
N SER A 58 -27.63 14.20 -8.48
CA SER A 58 -27.99 13.34 -9.62
C SER A 58 -27.77 11.86 -9.35
N GLN A 59 -27.21 11.49 -8.19
CA GLN A 59 -26.93 10.11 -7.82
C GLN A 59 -27.76 9.68 -6.59
N GLU A 60 -28.36 8.51 -6.70
CA GLU A 60 -29.01 7.81 -5.59
C GLU A 60 -28.02 6.79 -5.00
N LEU A 61 -27.81 6.87 -3.69
CA LEU A 61 -26.98 5.90 -2.98
C LEU A 61 -27.88 4.83 -2.37
N VAL A 62 -27.63 3.57 -2.74
CA VAL A 62 -28.31 2.40 -2.18
C VAL A 62 -27.29 1.60 -1.39
N VAL A 63 -27.59 1.37 -0.12
CA VAL A 63 -26.77 0.57 0.79
C VAL A 63 -27.40 -0.81 0.92
N CYS A 64 -26.60 -1.88 1.01
CA CYS A 64 -27.14 -3.22 1.17
C CYS A 64 -27.87 -3.37 2.52
N PRO A 65 -28.88 -4.26 2.61
CA PRO A 65 -29.70 -4.40 3.82
C PRO A 65 -28.90 -4.67 5.10
N GLU A 66 -27.75 -5.35 4.99
CA GLU A 66 -26.86 -5.67 6.10
C GLU A 66 -26.19 -4.42 6.70
N LEU A 67 -25.95 -3.38 5.89
CA LEU A 67 -25.31 -2.13 6.31
C LEU A 67 -26.31 -1.02 6.68
N GLU A 68 -27.58 -1.11 6.27
CA GLU A 68 -28.59 -0.08 6.55
C GLU A 68 -28.81 0.15 8.06
N SER A 69 -28.69 -0.89 8.88
CA SER A 69 -29.00 -0.85 10.33
C SER A 69 -27.78 -0.67 11.24
N VAL A 70 -26.60 -0.45 10.65
CA VAL A 70 -25.32 -0.47 11.36
C VAL A 70 -24.98 0.90 11.93
N ASP A 71 -24.29 0.93 13.08
CA ASP A 71 -23.75 2.15 13.66
C ASP A 71 -22.42 2.52 12.99
N TYR A 72 -22.45 3.61 12.21
CA TYR A 72 -21.26 4.17 11.55
C TYR A 72 -20.39 5.02 12.48
N SER A 73 -20.80 5.27 13.73
CA SER A 73 -20.07 6.15 14.65
C SER A 73 -18.97 5.45 15.44
N ASN A 74 -18.94 4.11 15.42
CA ASN A 74 -17.94 3.31 16.13
C ASN A 74 -17.45 2.16 15.26
N VAL A 75 -16.42 2.44 14.47
CA VAL A 75 -15.77 1.46 13.60
C VAL A 75 -14.29 1.28 13.95
N SER A 76 -13.78 0.11 13.62
CA SER A 76 -12.36 -0.20 13.66
C SER A 76 -11.84 -0.36 12.24
N LEU A 77 -10.64 0.15 11.97
CA LEU A 77 -10.01 0.06 10.66
C LEU A 77 -8.85 -0.92 10.74
N PHE A 78 -8.77 -1.81 9.76
CA PHE A 78 -7.62 -2.70 9.57
C PHE A 78 -7.07 -2.48 8.17
N VAL A 79 -5.82 -2.07 8.10
CA VAL A 79 -5.09 -1.89 6.83
C VAL A 79 -4.28 -3.14 6.58
N LEU A 80 -4.80 -4.03 5.74
CA LEU A 80 -4.14 -5.27 5.35
C LEU A 80 -3.32 -5.06 4.07
N ASN A 81 -2.48 -6.03 3.71
CA ASN A 81 -1.76 -6.02 2.45
C ASN A 81 -2.72 -6.00 1.25
N THR A 82 -3.82 -6.75 1.30
CA THR A 82 -4.74 -6.95 0.16
C THR A 82 -5.94 -6.00 0.13
N SER A 83 -6.39 -5.52 1.28
CA SER A 83 -7.60 -4.73 1.41
C SER A 83 -7.59 -3.80 2.63
N LEU A 84 -8.44 -2.78 2.59
CA LEU A 84 -8.87 -2.04 3.76
C LEU A 84 -10.14 -2.69 4.31
N ILE A 85 -10.15 -3.03 5.60
CA ILE A 85 -11.36 -3.49 6.28
C ILE A 85 -11.89 -2.39 7.19
N VAL A 86 -13.16 -2.06 6.97
CA VAL A 86 -13.97 -1.26 7.87
C VAL A 86 -14.81 -2.21 8.71
N TRP A 87 -14.49 -2.34 9.99
CA TRP A 87 -15.20 -3.21 10.92
C TRP A 87 -16.21 -2.45 11.76
N PHE A 88 -17.47 -2.84 11.69
CA PHE A 88 -18.55 -2.18 12.42
C PHE A 88 -18.78 -2.86 13.76
N ASN A 89 -18.25 -2.24 14.81
CA ASN A 89 -18.16 -2.84 16.14
C ASN A 89 -19.51 -3.18 16.78
N SER A 90 -20.61 -2.51 16.39
CA SER A 90 -21.94 -2.76 16.92
C SER A 90 -22.65 -3.96 16.30
N ALA A 91 -22.23 -4.36 15.10
CA ALA A 91 -22.96 -5.31 14.26
C ALA A 91 -22.17 -6.60 13.96
N ASP A 92 -20.92 -6.69 14.44
CA ASP A 92 -20.04 -7.84 14.26
C ASP A 92 -19.89 -8.24 12.78
N LEU A 93 -19.75 -7.22 11.93
CA LEU A 93 -19.58 -7.35 10.49
C LEU A 93 -18.55 -6.34 10.00
N GLY A 94 -17.88 -6.67 8.90
CA GLY A 94 -16.95 -5.79 8.22
C GLY A 94 -17.32 -5.56 6.77
N LEU A 95 -16.93 -4.41 6.24
CA LEU A 95 -16.86 -4.12 4.82
C LEU A 95 -15.40 -4.23 4.39
N GLU A 96 -15.11 -5.20 3.53
CA GLU A 96 -13.81 -5.37 2.90
C GLU A 96 -13.76 -4.58 1.59
N LEU A 97 -12.77 -3.69 1.48
CA LEU A 97 -12.49 -2.85 0.31
C LEU A 97 -11.11 -3.21 -0.25
N PRO A 98 -11.03 -4.05 -1.30
CA PRO A 98 -9.78 -4.30 -2.00
C PRO A 98 -9.19 -3.01 -2.56
N TYR A 99 -7.86 -2.88 -2.59
CA TYR A 99 -7.23 -1.62 -3.04
C TYR A 99 -7.60 -1.23 -4.47
N GLN A 100 -7.87 -2.21 -5.34
CA GLN A 100 -8.31 -2.00 -6.72
C GLN A 100 -9.74 -1.40 -6.80
N SER A 101 -10.55 -1.47 -5.74
CA SER A 101 -11.86 -0.81 -5.70
C SER A 101 -11.79 0.62 -5.16
N ILE A 102 -10.67 1.02 -4.57
CA ILE A 102 -10.42 2.36 -4.04
C ILE A 102 -9.76 3.19 -5.15
N ILE A 103 -10.54 4.08 -5.77
CA ILE A 103 -10.08 4.96 -6.86
C ILE A 103 -9.02 5.92 -6.34
N LEU A 104 -9.28 6.51 -5.17
CA LEU A 104 -8.34 7.37 -4.47
C LEU A 104 -8.59 7.39 -2.97
N HIS A 105 -7.53 7.66 -2.23
CA HIS A 105 -7.58 7.98 -0.82
C HIS A 105 -6.70 9.20 -0.55
N ALA A 106 -7.18 10.13 0.29
CA ALA A 106 -6.48 11.37 0.58
C ALA A 106 -6.74 11.83 2.01
N LEU A 107 -5.76 12.50 2.62
CA LEU A 107 -5.99 13.27 3.84
C LEU A 107 -6.53 14.64 3.48
N HIS A 108 -7.56 15.07 4.19
CA HIS A 108 -8.12 16.40 4.07
C HIS A 108 -8.23 17.03 5.45
N THR A 109 -7.84 18.29 5.58
CA THR A 109 -7.92 19.05 6.82
C THR A 109 -8.90 20.19 6.65
N LEU A 110 -9.96 20.20 7.44
CA LEU A 110 -10.97 21.25 7.45
C LEU A 110 -11.12 21.79 8.87
N SER A 111 -10.77 23.07 9.08
CA SER A 111 -10.96 23.76 10.36
C SER A 111 -10.38 23.00 11.57
N ASP A 112 -9.11 22.58 11.47
CA ASP A 112 -8.35 21.79 12.46
C ASP A 112 -8.72 20.30 12.56
N ASP A 113 -9.80 19.84 11.91
CA ASP A 113 -10.14 18.41 11.85
C ASP A 113 -9.53 17.77 10.60
N THR A 114 -8.59 16.83 10.79
CA THR A 114 -8.07 15.98 9.73
C THR A 114 -8.93 14.73 9.57
N PHE A 115 -9.26 14.38 8.33
CA PHE A 115 -10.02 13.19 7.99
C PHE A 115 -9.45 12.48 6.76
N LEU A 116 -9.71 11.18 6.66
CA LEU A 116 -9.41 10.38 5.49
C LEU A 116 -10.62 10.40 4.57
N TYR A 117 -10.40 10.87 3.34
CA TYR A 117 -11.35 10.83 2.25
C TYR A 117 -11.03 9.64 1.36
N LEU A 118 -12.05 8.86 1.01
CA LEU A 118 -11.97 7.76 0.06
C LEU A 118 -12.98 7.98 -1.06
N GLN A 119 -12.58 7.75 -2.29
CA GLN A 119 -13.49 7.55 -3.41
C GLN A 119 -13.37 6.09 -3.85
N ILE A 120 -14.47 5.36 -3.79
CA ILE A 120 -14.51 3.94 -4.14
C ILE A 120 -15.43 3.70 -5.32
N LEU A 121 -15.17 2.66 -6.10
CA LEU A 121 -16.07 2.20 -7.16
C LEU A 121 -17.39 1.73 -6.56
N SER A 122 -18.49 2.02 -7.28
CA SER A 122 -19.80 1.44 -6.96
C SER A 122 -19.71 -0.09 -6.91
N ASN A 123 -20.26 -0.69 -5.85
CA ASN A 123 -20.18 -2.12 -5.60
C ASN A 123 -21.51 -2.67 -5.03
N GLU A 124 -21.52 -3.96 -4.72
CA GLU A 124 -22.72 -4.68 -4.27
C GLU A 124 -23.15 -4.29 -2.83
N CYS A 125 -22.23 -3.77 -2.01
CA CYS A 125 -22.52 -3.35 -0.63
C CYS A 125 -23.00 -1.90 -0.54
N ILE A 126 -22.43 -1.01 -1.36
CA ILE A 126 -22.84 0.37 -1.50
C ILE A 126 -22.82 0.66 -2.99
N THR A 127 -23.98 1.01 -3.54
CA THR A 127 -24.19 1.25 -4.98
C THR A 127 -24.52 2.72 -5.21
N SER A 128 -23.86 3.35 -6.18
CA SER A 128 -24.26 4.65 -6.71
C SER A 128 -25.03 4.46 -8.02
N ILE A 129 -26.28 4.90 -8.05
CA ILE A 129 -27.19 4.81 -9.19
C ILE A 129 -27.35 6.23 -9.78
N PRO A 130 -26.80 6.50 -10.98
CA PRO A 130 -27.01 7.80 -11.62
C PRO A 130 -28.45 7.92 -12.13
N SER A 131 -29.07 9.07 -11.92
CA SER A 131 -30.45 9.38 -12.35
C SER A 131 -30.58 9.56 -13.87
N GLY A 132 -29.47 9.63 -14.59
CA GLY A 132 -29.40 9.81 -16.04
C GLY A 132 -28.21 9.09 -16.65
N THR A 133 -28.07 9.18 -17.97
CA THR A 133 -26.91 8.63 -18.67
C THR A 133 -25.68 9.48 -18.38
N THR A 134 -24.74 8.93 -17.61
CA THR A 134 -23.44 9.56 -17.33
C THR A 134 -22.35 8.83 -18.09
N GLU A 135 -21.34 9.56 -18.56
CA GLU A 135 -20.10 8.98 -19.09
C GLU A 135 -19.14 8.56 -17.97
N PHE A 136 -19.35 9.09 -16.76
CA PHE A 136 -18.54 8.80 -15.59
C PHE A 136 -18.87 7.43 -14.99
N VAL A 137 -17.83 6.76 -14.49
CA VAL A 137 -17.97 5.53 -13.71
C VAL A 137 -18.60 5.90 -12.35
N PRO A 138 -19.70 5.24 -11.95
CA PRO A 138 -20.35 5.52 -10.68
C PRO A 138 -19.40 5.23 -9.51
N SER A 139 -19.24 6.21 -8.63
CA SER A 139 -18.37 6.14 -7.46
C SER A 139 -19.08 6.59 -6.20
N ILE A 140 -18.57 6.16 -5.05
CA ILE A 140 -19.07 6.53 -3.73
C ILE A 140 -17.96 7.25 -2.97
N GLU A 141 -18.33 8.32 -2.29
CA GLU A 141 -17.42 9.09 -1.47
C GLU A 141 -17.62 8.74 0.00
N ILE A 142 -16.54 8.43 0.70
CA ILE A 142 -16.55 8.07 2.12
C ILE A 142 -15.59 9.00 2.86
N ARG A 143 -16.08 9.55 3.97
CA ARG A 143 -15.29 10.32 4.93
C ARG A 143 -15.10 9.50 6.20
N ILE A 144 -13.86 9.39 6.65
CA ILE A 144 -13.49 8.69 7.88
C ILE A 144 -12.80 9.68 8.83
N VAL A 145 -13.37 9.83 10.03
CA VAL A 145 -12.85 10.71 11.08
C VAL A 145 -12.49 9.89 12.32
N LYS A 146 -11.50 10.34 13.09
CA LYS A 146 -11.27 9.79 14.42
C LYS A 146 -12.38 10.27 15.36
N ASN A 147 -12.96 9.35 16.12
CA ASN A 147 -13.98 9.65 17.11
C ASN A 147 -13.30 9.70 18.49
N ASP A 148 -13.24 10.89 19.09
CA ASP A 148 -12.61 11.10 20.41
C ASP A 148 -13.42 10.50 21.57
N LYS A 149 -14.60 9.94 21.30
CA LYS A 149 -15.34 9.20 22.32
C LYS A 149 -14.61 7.88 22.58
N PRO A 150 -14.24 7.57 23.83
CA PRO A 150 -13.63 6.29 24.15
C PRO A 150 -14.58 5.19 23.69
N GLY A 151 -14.09 4.36 22.76
CA GLY A 151 -14.80 3.16 22.34
C GLY A 151 -15.09 2.27 23.54
N ASN A 152 -16.04 1.35 23.40
CA ASN A 152 -16.26 0.35 24.42
C ASN A 152 -14.98 -0.49 24.57
N PRO A 153 -14.31 -0.50 25.73
CA PRO A 153 -13.05 -1.26 25.91
C PRO A 153 -13.22 -2.77 25.71
N LEU A 154 -14.47 -3.26 25.73
CA LEU A 154 -14.79 -4.65 25.35
C LEU A 154 -14.48 -4.98 23.89
N ASN A 155 -14.35 -3.98 23.02
CA ASN A 155 -14.06 -4.16 21.60
C ASN A 155 -12.57 -3.94 21.27
N ASP A 156 -11.71 -3.95 22.29
CA ASP A 156 -10.27 -3.84 22.10
C ASP A 156 -9.73 -5.14 21.49
N ASN A 157 -9.69 -5.17 20.16
CA ASN A 157 -9.01 -6.22 19.43
C ASN A 157 -7.51 -6.19 19.78
N PRO A 158 -6.90 -7.31 20.21
CA PRO A 158 -5.50 -7.36 20.61
C PRO A 158 -4.52 -6.88 19.53
N LEU A 159 -4.91 -6.97 18.25
CA LEU A 159 -4.11 -6.44 17.14
C LEU A 159 -3.95 -4.92 17.18
N LEU A 160 -4.92 -4.21 17.77
CA LEU A 160 -5.00 -2.76 17.77
C LEU A 160 -4.56 -2.15 19.11
N VAL A 161 -4.41 -2.96 20.16
CA VAL A 161 -3.96 -2.52 21.50
C VAL A 161 -2.58 -1.85 21.46
N HIS A 162 -1.72 -2.26 20.53
CA HIS A 162 -0.38 -1.68 20.35
C HIS A 162 -0.38 -0.37 19.55
N ASN A 163 -1.47 -0.02 18.88
CA ASN A 163 -1.62 1.24 18.14
C ASN A 163 -2.26 2.32 19.03
N SER A 164 -1.70 2.53 20.22
CA SER A 164 -2.18 3.58 21.16
C SER A 164 -2.14 4.99 20.54
N ASN A 165 -1.32 5.18 19.51
CA ASN A 165 -1.21 6.39 18.72
C ASN A 165 -1.90 6.29 17.35
N SER A 166 -2.93 5.44 17.19
CA SER A 166 -3.65 5.34 15.91
C SER A 166 -4.21 6.71 15.53
N SER A 167 -3.58 7.36 14.56
CA SER A 167 -4.04 8.61 13.99
C SER A 167 -4.53 8.35 12.57
N ILE A 168 -5.35 9.24 12.05
CA ILE A 168 -5.87 9.09 10.69
C ILE A 168 -4.73 9.15 9.66
N GLU A 169 -3.65 9.87 10.00
CA GLU A 169 -2.40 9.94 9.23
C GLU A 169 -1.71 8.58 9.17
N THR A 170 -1.62 7.85 10.28
CA THR A 170 -1.01 6.50 10.28
C THR A 170 -1.80 5.50 9.43
N VAL A 171 -3.13 5.62 9.41
CA VAL A 171 -3.99 4.81 8.54
C VAL A 171 -3.75 5.17 7.07
N TYR A 172 -3.70 6.46 6.74
CA TYR A 172 -3.39 6.93 5.39
C TYR A 172 -2.03 6.46 4.90
N GLU A 173 -0.99 6.56 5.72
CA GLU A 173 0.36 6.10 5.38
C GLU A 173 0.40 4.58 5.14
N ALA A 174 -0.26 3.81 5.99
CA ALA A 174 -0.37 2.36 5.82
C ALA A 174 -1.11 2.02 4.52
N MET A 175 -2.24 2.66 4.24
CA MET A 175 -3.00 2.45 2.99
C MET A 175 -2.17 2.84 1.78
N SER A 176 -1.44 3.94 1.84
CA SER A 176 -0.58 4.40 0.75
C SER A 176 0.51 3.37 0.43
N LYS A 177 1.13 2.78 1.45
CA LYS A 177 2.10 1.69 1.28
C LYS A 177 1.45 0.47 0.60
N CYS A 178 0.30 0.01 1.09
CA CYS A 178 -0.36 -1.17 0.52
C CYS A 178 -0.85 -0.93 -0.91
N SER A 179 -1.48 0.23 -1.17
CA SER A 179 -2.01 0.58 -2.49
C SER A 179 -0.92 0.62 -3.58
N ALA A 180 0.34 0.88 -3.21
CA ALA A 180 1.45 0.90 -4.15
C ALA A 180 1.81 -0.50 -4.70
N PHE A 181 1.37 -1.59 -4.05
CA PHE A 181 1.58 -2.96 -4.52
C PHE A 181 0.47 -3.46 -5.45
N HIS A 182 -0.65 -2.72 -5.56
CA HIS A 182 -1.82 -3.13 -6.33
C HIS A 182 -2.03 -2.21 -7.53
N PHE A 183 -1.27 -2.47 -8.58
CA PHE A 183 -1.46 -1.79 -9.87
C PHE A 183 -2.72 -2.32 -10.57
N ASP A 184 -3.48 -1.40 -11.17
CA ASP A 184 -4.58 -1.79 -12.06
C ASP A 184 -3.95 -2.44 -13.29
N SER A 185 -4.23 -3.73 -13.48
CA SER A 185 -3.71 -4.54 -14.59
C SER A 185 -4.19 -4.09 -15.97
N ASP A 186 -5.04 -3.06 -16.03
CA ASP A 186 -5.54 -2.44 -17.26
C ASP A 186 -4.68 -1.23 -17.71
N SER A 187 -3.45 -1.10 -17.19
CA SER A 187 -2.44 -0.15 -17.71
C SER A 187 -1.53 -0.75 -18.78
N GLU A 188 -1.93 -1.88 -19.37
CA GLU A 188 -1.42 -2.33 -20.66
C GLU A 188 -1.99 -1.38 -21.74
N ASP A 189 -1.32 -0.26 -22.03
CA ASP A 189 -1.28 0.42 -23.35
C ASP A 189 -0.69 1.86 -23.26
N GLU A 190 0.62 1.96 -23.07
CA GLU A 190 1.48 2.72 -23.99
C GLU A 190 2.86 2.06 -23.97
N SER A 191 2.92 0.92 -24.66
CA SER A 191 4.15 0.39 -25.24
C SER A 191 4.70 1.45 -26.20
N GLY A 192 5.40 2.43 -25.62
CA GLY A 192 6.33 3.29 -26.33
C GLY A 192 7.31 2.38 -27.05
N THR A 193 7.14 2.32 -28.36
CA THR A 193 7.88 1.49 -29.29
C THR A 193 9.36 1.85 -29.26
N TYR A 194 10.11 1.32 -28.29
CA TYR A 194 11.52 1.05 -28.44
C TYR A 194 11.64 -0.38 -28.91
N ALA A 195 11.83 -0.54 -30.21
CA ALA A 195 12.24 -1.79 -30.82
C ALA A 195 13.58 -2.23 -30.19
N PHE A 196 13.53 -3.13 -29.20
CA PHE A 196 14.64 -4.00 -28.88
C PHE A 196 14.30 -5.39 -29.41
N ASP A 197 14.74 -5.56 -30.65
CA ASP A 197 14.84 -6.82 -31.36
C ASP A 197 15.65 -7.82 -30.52
N SER A 198 15.03 -8.97 -30.24
CA SER A 198 15.65 -10.28 -30.10
C SER A 198 16.88 -10.47 -29.18
N ALA A 199 16.68 -11.36 -28.20
CA ALA A 199 17.66 -12.16 -27.45
C ALA A 199 18.14 -11.65 -26.08
N GLU A 200 17.76 -12.41 -25.05
CA GLU A 200 18.58 -12.75 -23.87
C GLU A 200 19.40 -11.61 -23.23
N GLN A 201 18.75 -10.70 -22.51
CA GLN A 201 19.44 -9.85 -21.52
C GLN A 201 18.59 -9.77 -20.25
N THR A 202 18.89 -10.65 -19.30
CA THR A 202 18.63 -10.39 -17.88
C THR A 202 19.33 -9.08 -17.50
N PRO A 203 18.85 -8.33 -16.50
CA PRO A 203 19.57 -7.17 -15.99
C PRO A 203 20.85 -7.66 -15.33
N ALA A 204 21.92 -7.77 -16.12
CA ALA A 204 23.26 -7.98 -15.61
C ALA A 204 23.71 -6.62 -15.07
N LEU A 205 23.80 -6.50 -13.75
CA LEU A 205 24.69 -5.50 -13.15
C LEU A 205 26.07 -5.73 -13.76
N GLU A 206 26.50 -4.84 -14.65
CA GLU A 206 27.87 -4.83 -15.15
C GLU A 206 28.79 -4.51 -13.97
N ILE A 207 29.30 -5.57 -13.34
CA ILE A 207 30.37 -5.46 -12.36
C ILE A 207 31.56 -4.87 -13.11
N PRO A 208 32.05 -3.67 -12.74
CA PRO A 208 33.21 -3.08 -13.38
C PRO A 208 34.37 -4.09 -13.36
N SER A 209 35.03 -4.30 -14.50
CA SER A 209 36.06 -5.33 -14.63
C SER A 209 37.24 -5.18 -13.66
N HIS A 210 37.44 -4.00 -13.07
CA HIS A 210 38.42 -3.78 -12.00
C HIS A 210 38.03 -4.42 -10.66
N TRP A 211 36.77 -4.81 -10.44
CA TRP A 211 36.34 -5.58 -9.26
C TRP A 211 36.57 -7.08 -9.42
N LEU A 212 36.68 -7.57 -10.65
CA LEU A 212 36.87 -8.99 -10.97
C LEU A 212 38.32 -9.35 -11.27
N ASN A 213 39.21 -8.38 -11.44
CA ASN A 213 40.59 -8.63 -11.83
C ASN A 213 41.52 -8.78 -10.61
N ASN A 214 41.36 -9.88 -9.87
CA ASN A 214 42.45 -10.45 -9.08
C ASN A 214 43.41 -11.19 -10.03
N ASN A 215 44.02 -10.45 -10.97
CA ASN A 215 45.22 -10.94 -11.62
C ASN A 215 46.38 -10.67 -10.68
N VAL A 216 46.66 -11.72 -9.91
CA VAL A 216 47.90 -11.99 -9.23
C VAL A 216 49.00 -11.99 -10.30
N ASP A 217 49.61 -10.83 -10.54
CA ASP A 217 50.97 -10.63 -11.05
C ASP A 217 51.15 -9.12 -11.27
N ASP A 218 52.14 -8.53 -10.59
CA ASP A 218 52.52 -7.11 -10.62
C ASP A 218 51.51 -6.12 -10.01
N VAL A 219 51.75 -5.73 -8.75
CA VAL A 219 52.23 -4.39 -8.38
C VAL A 219 52.25 -4.32 -6.84
N ASP A 220 53.44 -4.08 -6.31
CA ASP A 220 53.69 -3.67 -4.94
C ASP A 220 52.84 -2.44 -4.56
N SER A 221 51.75 -2.65 -3.83
CA SER A 221 51.12 -1.60 -3.04
C SER A 221 50.36 -2.24 -1.88
N ASP A 222 50.87 -1.97 -0.68
CA ASP A 222 50.35 -2.34 0.63
C ASP A 222 48.94 -1.79 0.90
N GLU A 223 47.92 -2.32 0.23
CA GLU A 223 46.53 -2.20 0.68
C GLU A 223 45.97 -3.60 0.92
N ALA A 224 45.42 -3.78 2.13
CA ALA A 224 44.95 -5.04 2.67
C ALA A 224 43.85 -5.65 1.78
N LEU A 225 44.26 -6.43 0.79
CA LEU A 225 43.40 -7.34 0.06
C LEU A 225 42.95 -8.44 1.02
N LEU A 226 41.71 -8.31 1.51
CA LEU A 226 40.96 -9.36 2.20
C LEU A 226 40.94 -10.61 1.30
N ARG A 227 41.85 -11.55 1.56
CA ARG A 227 41.87 -12.86 0.92
C ARG A 227 40.72 -13.69 1.48
N ASN A 228 39.60 -13.72 0.76
CA ASN A 228 38.53 -14.70 1.00
C ASN A 228 39.05 -16.10 0.60
N THR A 229 39.10 -17.02 1.55
CA THR A 229 39.61 -18.39 1.38
C THR A 229 38.55 -19.37 0.86
N GLY A 230 37.31 -18.93 0.67
CA GLY A 230 36.20 -19.75 0.21
C GLY A 230 35.68 -20.71 1.28
N ILE A 231 36.06 -20.52 2.54
CA ILE A 231 35.57 -21.27 3.70
C ILE A 231 34.69 -20.29 4.47
N ALA A 232 33.43 -20.63 4.72
CA ALA A 232 32.43 -19.74 5.31
C ALA A 232 32.68 -19.30 6.77
N ASP A 233 33.90 -19.46 7.27
CA ASP A 233 34.32 -19.27 8.66
C ASP A 233 35.72 -18.60 8.72
N ASP A 234 36.04 -17.73 7.76
CA ASP A 234 37.33 -17.03 7.67
C ASP A 234 37.27 -15.56 8.19
N LEU A 235 36.31 -15.27 9.07
CA LEU A 235 36.19 -14.00 9.80
C LEU A 235 36.94 -13.98 11.14
N GLU A 236 38.00 -14.76 11.28
CA GLU A 236 38.92 -14.63 12.41
C GLU A 236 39.95 -13.54 12.10
N ILE A 237 39.60 -12.30 12.46
CA ILE A 237 40.55 -11.19 12.54
C ILE A 237 41.59 -11.57 13.60
N ASP A 238 42.81 -11.85 13.15
CA ASP A 238 43.99 -11.88 14.00
C ASP A 238 44.18 -10.48 14.58
N ASP A 239 44.01 -10.35 15.89
CA ASP A 239 44.29 -9.15 16.67
C ASP A 239 45.76 -8.76 16.48
N VAL A 240 46.03 -7.82 15.56
CA VAL A 240 47.32 -7.16 15.46
C VAL A 240 47.27 -5.87 16.26
N ASP A 241 47.97 -5.91 17.39
CA ASP A 241 48.12 -4.86 18.39
C ASP A 241 48.35 -3.45 17.83
N GLU A 242 47.63 -2.52 18.46
CA GLU A 242 48.05 -1.19 18.89
C GLU A 242 48.99 -0.41 17.96
N THR A 243 48.43 0.58 17.23
CA THR A 243 48.72 2.02 17.48
C THR A 243 48.05 2.90 16.43
N GLY A 244 47.20 3.82 16.88
CA GLY A 244 46.85 5.02 16.11
C GLY A 244 45.45 5.05 15.50
N ASN A 245 44.52 5.65 16.26
CA ASN A 245 43.74 6.80 15.80
C ASN A 245 43.16 6.71 14.38
N VAL A 246 41.96 6.11 14.20
CA VAL A 246 40.69 6.78 13.85
C VAL A 246 39.58 5.72 14.07
N ASN A 247 38.60 6.00 14.94
CA ASN A 247 37.37 5.21 15.05
C ASN A 247 36.50 5.48 13.80
N GLU A 248 36.82 4.86 12.68
CA GLU A 248 35.92 4.78 11.53
C GLU A 248 34.98 3.60 11.73
N VAL A 249 33.89 3.86 12.45
CA VAL A 249 32.75 2.94 12.51
C VAL A 249 32.09 2.99 11.13
N ALA A 250 32.07 1.85 10.43
CA ALA A 250 31.31 1.68 9.20
C ALA A 250 29.80 1.77 9.49
N ALA A 251 29.27 2.99 9.52
CA ALA A 251 27.84 3.27 9.57
C ALA A 251 27.41 3.79 8.20
N MET A 252 26.66 2.96 7.46
CA MET A 252 26.01 3.38 6.22
C MET A 252 24.76 4.19 6.58
N HIS A 253 24.84 5.51 6.47
CA HIS A 253 23.68 6.38 6.55
C HIS A 253 22.95 6.34 5.21
N VAL A 254 21.78 5.69 5.17
CA VAL A 254 20.86 5.81 4.02
C VAL A 254 20.02 7.06 4.25
N ASP A 255 20.33 8.12 3.49
CA ASP A 255 19.56 9.36 3.49
C ASP A 255 18.28 9.16 2.68
N VAL A 256 17.15 9.00 3.36
CA VAL A 256 15.83 8.94 2.73
C VAL A 256 15.31 10.38 2.66
N GLY A 257 15.59 11.04 1.54
CA GLY A 257 15.20 12.43 1.30
C GLY A 257 13.69 12.63 1.45
N TYR A 258 13.27 13.32 2.51
CA TYR A 258 11.91 13.84 2.66
C TYR A 258 11.71 14.98 1.65
N ALA A 259 11.18 14.64 0.48
CA ALA A 259 10.62 15.61 -0.46
C ALA A 259 9.13 15.84 -0.19
N SER A 260 8.73 17.10 -0.35
CA SER A 260 7.51 17.73 0.11
C SER A 260 6.32 17.46 -0.83
N ILE A 261 5.13 17.25 -0.25
CA ILE A 261 3.79 17.32 -0.86
C ILE A 261 3.53 16.29 -1.99
N ALA A 262 2.85 15.19 -1.67
CA ALA A 262 2.39 14.24 -2.69
C ALA A 262 0.96 13.74 -2.38
N GLY A 263 -0.03 14.35 -3.02
CA GLY A 263 -1.28 13.67 -3.31
C GLY A 263 -1.07 12.76 -4.53
N SER A 264 -1.59 11.54 -4.50
CA SER A 264 -1.62 10.66 -5.67
C SER A 264 -2.86 11.01 -6.51
N ILE A 265 -2.66 11.76 -7.60
CA ILE A 265 -3.68 11.96 -8.62
C ILE A 265 -3.38 10.97 -9.75
N ARG A 266 -4.27 10.01 -9.99
CA ARG A 266 -4.24 9.17 -11.19
C ARG A 266 -4.82 9.98 -12.35
N LYS A 267 -3.99 10.34 -13.33
CA LYS A 267 -4.44 10.87 -14.62
C LYS A 267 -4.87 9.69 -15.50
N ARG A 268 -6.09 9.76 -16.05
CA ARG A 268 -6.52 8.92 -17.18
C ARG A 268 -6.58 9.86 -18.38
N ASP A 269 -5.71 9.63 -19.36
CA ASP A 269 -5.72 10.44 -20.59
C ASP A 269 -6.96 10.08 -21.43
N GLU A 270 -7.61 11.12 -21.94
CA GLU A 270 -8.75 11.08 -22.84
C GLU A 270 -8.23 10.89 -24.27
N ASP A 271 -8.63 9.80 -24.92
CA ASP A 271 -8.36 9.58 -26.34
C ASP A 271 -9.21 10.50 -27.21
N ASP A 272 -8.55 11.54 -27.73
CA ASP A 272 -9.04 12.47 -28.74
C ASP A 272 -9.06 11.77 -30.12
N VAL A 273 -10.05 10.89 -30.37
CA VAL A 273 -10.25 10.29 -31.70
C VAL A 273 -10.91 11.28 -32.65
N SER A 274 -10.08 12.17 -33.19
CA SER A 274 -10.35 12.96 -34.38
C SER A 274 -10.03 12.16 -35.65
N ILE A 275 -10.94 11.29 -36.10
CA ILE A 275 -10.90 10.77 -37.47
C ILE A 275 -12.22 10.99 -38.18
N ALA A 276 -12.17 12.03 -39.01
CA ALA A 276 -13.13 12.38 -40.03
C ALA A 276 -13.36 11.26 -41.07
N LYS A 277 -14.56 11.33 -41.67
CA LYS A 277 -15.01 10.76 -42.96
C LYS A 277 -15.64 9.35 -42.93
N ALA A 278 -16.97 9.34 -42.86
CA ALA A 278 -17.80 8.63 -43.84
C ALA A 278 -19.24 9.20 -43.90
N ARG A 279 -19.48 10.02 -44.93
CA ARG A 279 -20.77 10.26 -45.64
C ARG A 279 -21.36 8.91 -46.12
N ARG A 280 -22.64 8.66 -46.43
CA ARG A 280 -23.94 9.37 -46.46
C ARG A 280 -24.98 8.38 -47.06
N VAL A 281 -26.28 8.52 -46.71
CA VAL A 281 -27.53 8.20 -47.48
C VAL A 281 -27.80 6.71 -47.78
N GLU A 282 -28.99 6.13 -47.58
CA GLU A 282 -30.38 6.65 -47.49
C GLU A 282 -30.99 6.73 -46.10
#